data_AF-A0A1C5V1Z7-F1
#
_entry.id   AF-A0A1C5V1Z7-F1
#
_cell.length_a   1.000
_cell.length_b   1.000
_cell.length_c   1.000
_cell.angle_alpha   90.00
_cell.angle_beta   90.00
_cell.angle_gamma   90.00
#
_symmetry.space_group_name_H-M   'P 1'
#
loop_
_entity.id
_entity.type
_entity.pdbx_description
1 polymer ?
#
loop_
_entity_poly.entity_id
_entity_poly.type
_entity_poly.pdbx_seq_one_letter_code
_entity_poly.pdbx_strand_id
1 'polypeptide(L)'
;MARKGRPTVDDKRDNQYRVRLNDEENQMLAYCSEKTGQPKSQIFRRALESYFQTVQLNELEMETDGISMKRVIKCPHCGVSNAIDLADYSTGEYSSERQMGAEIQHCFDCEGYECIGCGQTFRVEGYINEYPVGAYNFEEINVTEVDDV
;
A
#
# COMPACT_ATOMS: atom_id res chain seq x y z
N MET A 1 31.68 -48.38 -2.04
CA MET A 1 30.44 -47.85 -1.44
C MET A 1 30.55 -46.33 -1.38
N ALA A 2 29.77 -45.60 -2.18
CA ALA A 2 29.81 -44.14 -2.19
C ALA A 2 29.24 -43.59 -0.88
N ARG A 3 30.03 -42.78 -0.17
CA ARG A 3 29.59 -42.08 1.04
C ARG A 3 28.56 -41.04 0.64
N LYS A 4 27.30 -41.27 0.98
CA LYS A 4 26.20 -40.33 0.73
C LYS A 4 26.49 -39.05 1.51
N GLY A 5 26.79 -37.95 0.80
CA GLY A 5 27.07 -36.64 1.39
C GLY A 5 25.86 -36.07 2.12
N ARG A 6 26.10 -35.17 3.08
CA ARG A 6 25.04 -34.46 3.82
C ARG A 6 24.13 -33.74 2.83
N PRO A 7 22.79 -33.86 2.96
CA PRO A 7 21.85 -33.14 2.11
C PRO A 7 22.13 -31.64 2.11
N THR A 8 22.16 -31.03 0.93
CA THR A 8 22.22 -29.57 0.80
C THR A 8 20.91 -28.99 1.27
N VAL A 9 20.97 -28.03 2.20
CA VAL A 9 19.80 -27.24 2.62
C VAL A 9 19.62 -26.12 1.58
N ASP A 10 18.41 -25.96 1.05
CA ASP A 10 18.07 -24.92 0.06
C ASP A 10 18.08 -23.51 0.68
N ASP A 11 17.57 -23.34 1.90
CA ASP A 11 17.63 -22.07 2.66
C ASP A 11 18.95 -21.96 3.44
N LYS A 12 20.03 -21.63 2.73
CA LYS A 12 21.36 -21.47 3.33
C LYS A 12 21.47 -20.12 4.05
N ARG A 13 21.74 -20.17 5.35
CA ARG A 13 22.00 -18.99 6.18
C ARG A 13 23.50 -18.69 6.20
N ASP A 14 23.99 -18.13 5.10
CA ASP A 14 25.42 -17.89 4.89
C ASP A 14 25.93 -16.62 5.61
N ASN A 15 25.04 -15.72 6.02
CA ASN A 15 25.37 -14.47 6.70
C ASN A 15 25.30 -14.60 8.23
N GLN A 16 26.31 -14.07 8.94
CA GLN A 16 26.39 -14.08 10.41
C GLN A 16 26.39 -12.67 10.99
N TYR A 17 25.48 -12.42 11.93
CA TYR A 17 25.43 -11.19 12.74
C TYR A 17 25.48 -11.55 14.24
N ARG A 18 26.31 -10.86 15.02
CA ARG A 18 26.50 -11.13 16.46
C ARG A 18 26.06 -9.93 17.29
N VAL A 19 24.94 -10.09 17.99
CA VAL A 19 24.39 -9.08 18.90
C VAL A 19 24.95 -9.29 20.31
N ARG A 20 25.40 -8.21 20.95
CA ARG A 20 25.70 -8.19 22.39
C ARG A 20 24.48 -7.61 23.10
N LEU A 21 24.04 -8.27 24.17
CA LEU A 21 22.88 -7.85 24.96
C LEU A 21 23.34 -7.37 26.33
N ASN A 22 22.68 -6.35 26.86
CA ASN A 22 22.75 -6.01 28.27
C ASN A 22 21.84 -6.94 29.11
N ASP A 23 21.87 -6.77 30.44
CA ASP A 23 21.14 -7.64 31.36
C ASP A 23 19.62 -7.56 31.17
N GLU A 24 19.08 -6.35 30.95
CA GLU A 24 17.65 -6.13 30.73
C GLU A 24 17.17 -6.76 29.42
N GLU A 25 17.90 -6.56 28.33
CA GLU A 25 17.61 -7.17 27.03
C GLU A 25 17.66 -8.70 27.10
N ASN A 26 18.62 -9.26 27.83
CA ASN A 26 18.72 -10.71 28.02
C ASN A 26 17.57 -11.25 28.88
N GLN A 27 17.09 -10.48 29.87
CA GLN A 27 15.89 -10.83 30.66
C GLN A 27 14.63 -10.82 29.79
N MET A 28 14.43 -9.77 28.98
CA MET A 28 13.31 -9.70 28.03
C MET A 28 13.31 -10.90 27.07
N LEU A 29 14.48 -11.21 26.50
CA LEU A 29 14.62 -12.33 25.58
C LEU A 29 14.38 -13.69 26.26
N ALA A 30 14.83 -13.85 27.51
CA ALA A 30 14.57 -15.06 28.30
C ALA A 30 13.08 -15.22 28.58
N TYR A 31 12.41 -14.15 29.00
CA TYR A 31 10.97 -14.13 29.24
C TYR A 31 10.18 -14.52 27.99
N CYS A 32 10.48 -13.91 26.84
CA CYS A 32 9.83 -14.24 25.57
C CYS A 32 10.05 -15.71 25.19
N SER A 33 11.27 -16.26 25.41
CA SER A 33 11.60 -17.65 25.12
C SER A 33 10.79 -18.62 25.98
N GLU A 34 10.67 -18.34 27.28
CA GLU A 34 9.89 -19.14 28.21
C GLU A 34 8.40 -19.10 27.89
N LYS A 35 7.83 -17.91 27.67
CA LYS A 35 6.38 -17.74 27.43
C LYS A 35 5.92 -18.29 26.09
N THR A 36 6.75 -18.19 25.05
CA THR A 36 6.39 -18.67 23.70
C THR A 36 6.82 -20.11 23.45
N GLY A 37 7.68 -20.68 24.30
CA GLY A 37 8.28 -22.00 24.10
C GLY A 37 9.28 -22.04 22.92
N GLN A 38 9.67 -20.88 22.39
CA GLN A 38 10.53 -20.78 21.21
C GLN A 38 11.99 -20.56 21.60
N PRO A 39 12.95 -21.10 20.83
CA PRO A 39 14.35 -20.79 21.06
C PRO A 39 14.61 -19.30 20.80
N LYS A 40 15.50 -18.70 21.60
CA LYS A 40 15.91 -17.29 21.49
C LYS A 40 16.25 -16.85 20.06
N SER A 41 16.85 -17.74 19.26
CA SER A 41 17.18 -17.47 17.85
C SER A 41 15.96 -17.31 16.94
N GLN A 42 14.84 -17.99 17.21
CA GLN A 42 13.60 -17.78 16.48
C GLN A 42 12.91 -16.48 16.89
N ILE A 43 13.02 -16.08 18.16
CA ILE A 43 12.50 -14.80 18.63
C ILE A 43 13.18 -13.65 17.90
N PHE A 44 14.51 -13.68 17.77
CA PHE A 44 15.24 -12.67 16.99
C PHE A 44 14.79 -12.60 15.53
N ARG A 45 14.54 -13.75 14.89
CA ARG A 45 14.06 -13.76 13.49
C ARG A 45 12.67 -13.16 13.36
N ARG A 46 11.75 -13.55 14.24
CA ARG A 46 10.39 -13.01 14.26
C ARG A 46 10.36 -11.52 14.57
N ALA A 47 11.18 -11.08 15.52
CA ALA A 47 11.32 -9.66 15.83
C ALA A 47 11.86 -8.87 14.63
N LEU A 48 12.86 -9.42 13.92
CA LEU A 48 13.40 -8.82 12.70
C LEU A 48 12.35 -8.77 11.58
N GLU A 49 11.62 -9.86 11.34
CA GLU A 49 10.54 -9.92 10.35
C GLU A 49 9.43 -8.92 10.68
N SER A 50 8.99 -8.88 11.93
CA SER A 50 7.96 -7.94 12.40
C SER A 50 8.43 -6.50 12.28
N TYR A 51 9.66 -6.20 12.66
CA TYR A 51 10.21 -4.85 12.55
C TYR A 51 10.40 -4.44 11.09
N PHE A 52 10.84 -5.36 10.22
CA PHE A 52 10.91 -5.12 8.78
C PHE A 52 9.55 -4.81 8.19
N GLN A 53 8.51 -5.58 8.54
CA GLN A 53 7.13 -5.28 8.11
C GLN A 53 6.67 -3.92 8.61
N THR A 54 6.95 -3.56 9.86
CA THR A 54 6.65 -2.23 10.39
C THR A 54 7.38 -1.13 9.63
N VAL A 55 8.66 -1.31 9.31
CA VAL A 55 9.43 -0.34 8.52
C VAL A 55 8.85 -0.22 7.11
N GLN A 56 8.51 -1.33 6.45
CA GLN A 56 7.86 -1.31 5.14
C GLN A 56 6.49 -0.62 5.19
N LEU A 57 5.68 -0.89 6.22
CA LEU A 57 4.40 -0.22 6.41
C LEU A 57 4.60 1.27 6.67
N ASN A 58 5.57 1.67 7.48
CA ASN A 58 5.88 3.08 7.71
C ASN A 58 6.37 3.76 6.43
N GLU A 59 7.18 3.09 5.60
CA GLU A 59 7.60 3.62 4.29
C GLU A 59 6.40 3.80 3.36
N LEU A 60 5.44 2.87 3.36
CA LEU A 60 4.18 2.99 2.60
C LEU A 60 3.22 4.03 3.21
N GLU A 61 3.15 4.16 4.53
CA GLU A 61 2.33 5.16 5.22
C GLU A 61 2.87 6.57 4.98
N MET A 62 4.19 6.73 4.88
CA MET A 62 4.85 7.97 4.43
C MET A 62 4.57 8.29 2.95
N GLU A 63 4.11 7.33 2.15
CA GLU A 63 3.62 7.56 0.78
C GLU A 63 2.11 7.85 0.72
N THR A 64 1.36 7.71 1.83
CA THR A 64 -0.10 7.92 1.89
C THR A 64 -0.51 9.11 2.75
N ASP A 65 0.25 10.21 2.73
CA ASP A 65 -0.23 11.52 3.20
C ASP A 65 -1.29 12.06 2.21
N GLY A 66 -2.40 11.34 2.05
CA GLY A 66 -3.40 11.66 1.06
C GLY A 66 -4.75 10.98 1.28
N ILE A 67 -5.81 11.56 0.72
CA ILE A 67 -7.16 11.00 0.72
C ILE A 67 -7.33 9.86 -0.29
N SER A 68 -8.32 8.99 -0.06
CA SER A 68 -8.61 7.88 -0.96
C SER A 68 -9.20 8.34 -2.30
N MET A 69 -8.54 7.94 -3.39
CA MET A 69 -8.95 8.18 -4.79
C MET A 69 -9.96 7.15 -5.33
N LYS A 70 -10.43 6.21 -4.51
CA LYS A 70 -11.41 5.19 -4.94
C LYS A 70 -12.81 5.78 -4.99
N ARG A 71 -13.51 5.62 -6.11
CA ARG A 71 -14.89 6.11 -6.30
C ARG A 71 -15.79 5.07 -6.97
N VAL A 72 -17.07 5.17 -6.66
CA VAL A 72 -18.11 4.35 -7.30
C VAL A 72 -18.77 5.19 -8.39
N ILE A 73 -18.48 4.87 -9.65
CA ILE A 73 -18.97 5.58 -10.82
C ILE A 73 -20.06 4.76 -11.51
N LYS A 74 -21.21 5.39 -11.76
CA LYS A 74 -22.30 4.76 -12.52
C LYS A 74 -21.94 4.78 -13.99
N CYS A 75 -22.01 3.61 -14.62
CA CYS A 75 -21.88 3.49 -16.07
C CYS A 75 -22.95 4.36 -16.76
N PRO A 76 -22.58 5.23 -17.70
CA PRO A 76 -23.55 6.05 -18.43
C PRO A 76 -24.49 5.19 -19.30
N HIS A 77 -23.98 4.06 -19.81
CA HIS A 77 -24.73 3.18 -20.71
C HIS A 77 -25.77 2.30 -20.02
N CYS A 78 -25.41 1.66 -18.90
CA CYS A 78 -26.27 0.67 -18.23
C CYS A 78 -26.64 1.00 -16.77
N GLY A 79 -26.04 2.04 -16.18
CA GLY A 79 -26.29 2.46 -14.79
C GLY A 79 -25.65 1.60 -13.71
N VAL A 80 -24.94 0.51 -14.07
CA VAL A 80 -24.21 -0.34 -13.10
C VAL A 80 -23.12 0.48 -12.41
N SER A 81 -22.94 0.25 -11.11
CA SER A 81 -21.94 0.92 -10.29
C SER A 81 -20.58 0.22 -10.41
N ASN A 82 -19.57 0.93 -10.87
CA ASN A 82 -18.20 0.45 -11.04
C ASN A 82 -17.33 1.05 -9.93
N ALA A 83 -16.60 0.20 -9.21
CA ALA A 83 -15.58 0.67 -8.27
C ALA A 83 -14.29 0.92 -9.03
N ILE A 84 -13.89 2.18 -9.13
CA ILE A 84 -12.72 2.64 -9.89
C ILE A 84 -11.72 3.22 -8.89
N ASP A 85 -10.45 2.83 -9.01
CA ASP A 85 -9.36 3.53 -8.35
C ASP A 85 -8.83 4.60 -9.29
N LEU A 86 -9.12 5.87 -8.99
CA LEU A 86 -8.75 6.99 -9.88
C LEU A 86 -7.25 7.33 -9.78
N ALA A 87 -6.55 6.82 -8.75
CA ALA A 87 -5.10 6.96 -8.64
C ALA A 87 -4.37 6.28 -9.82
N ASP A 88 -4.93 5.19 -10.34
CA ASP A 88 -4.37 4.45 -11.49
C ASP A 88 -4.38 5.28 -12.79
N TYR A 89 -5.18 6.36 -12.83
CA TYR A 89 -5.38 7.23 -13.98
C TYR A 89 -4.91 8.67 -13.73
N SER A 90 -3.99 8.87 -12.78
CA SER A 90 -3.46 10.19 -12.42
C SER A 90 -2.77 10.89 -13.60
N THR A 91 -3.16 12.12 -13.87
CA THR A 91 -2.54 13.00 -14.88
C THR A 91 -1.61 14.05 -14.28
N GLY A 92 -1.66 14.24 -12.96
CA GLY A 92 -0.79 15.14 -12.23
C GLY A 92 -1.41 15.63 -10.92
N GLU A 93 -0.57 16.30 -10.13
CA GLU A 93 -0.94 16.88 -8.84
C GLU A 93 -0.50 18.34 -8.76
N TYR A 94 -1.35 19.17 -8.17
CA TYR A 94 -1.08 20.59 -7.94
C TYR A 94 -1.21 20.91 -6.46
N SER A 95 -0.19 21.53 -5.87
CA SER A 95 -0.20 21.94 -4.47
C SER A 95 -0.20 23.46 -4.32
N SER A 96 -0.97 23.97 -3.36
CA SER A 96 -0.98 25.39 -3.01
C SER A 96 -1.15 25.61 -1.50
N GLU A 97 -0.49 26.62 -0.93
CA GLU A 97 -0.56 26.92 0.50
C GLU A 97 -1.78 27.77 0.86
N ARG A 98 -2.51 27.38 1.92
CA ARG A 98 -3.67 28.09 2.46
C ARG A 98 -3.57 28.20 3.99
N GLN A 99 -4.57 28.81 4.63
CA GLN A 99 -4.52 29.15 6.07
C GLN A 99 -4.32 27.95 7.01
N MET A 100 -4.76 26.76 6.63
CA MET A 100 -4.71 25.53 7.43
C MET A 100 -3.66 24.53 6.94
N GLY A 101 -2.79 24.93 5.99
CA GLY A 101 -1.77 24.08 5.37
C GLY A 101 -1.91 24.00 3.85
N ALA A 102 -1.20 23.05 3.24
CA ALA A 102 -1.29 22.81 1.81
C ALA A 102 -2.64 22.21 1.41
N GLU A 103 -3.15 22.66 0.28
CA GLU A 103 -4.20 22.02 -0.51
C GLU A 103 -3.55 21.26 -1.66
N ILE A 104 -3.94 20.00 -1.86
CA ILE A 104 -3.46 19.16 -2.96
C ILE A 104 -4.66 18.81 -3.85
N GLN A 105 -4.52 19.08 -5.14
CA GLN A 105 -5.46 18.69 -6.18
C GLN A 105 -4.89 17.49 -6.96
N HIS A 106 -5.58 16.36 -6.91
CA HIS A 106 -5.24 15.16 -7.68
C HIS A 106 -6.09 15.11 -8.95
N CYS A 107 -5.48 15.27 -10.12
CA CYS A 107 -6.15 15.20 -11.42
C CYS A 107 -6.06 13.80 -12.02
N PHE A 108 -7.10 13.35 -12.70
CA PHE A 108 -7.14 12.04 -13.35
C PHE A 108 -7.92 12.08 -14.66
N ASP A 109 -7.57 11.17 -15.57
CA ASP A 109 -8.24 10.98 -16.85
C ASP A 109 -8.16 9.51 -17.28
N CYS A 110 -9.30 8.83 -17.18
CA CYS A 110 -9.49 7.46 -17.62
C CYS A 110 -10.23 7.48 -18.96
N GLU A 111 -9.53 7.41 -20.08
CA GLU A 111 -10.13 7.55 -21.42
C GLU A 111 -11.05 6.39 -21.84
N GLY A 112 -10.96 5.22 -21.19
CA GLY A 112 -11.70 4.03 -21.63
C GLY A 112 -11.88 2.98 -20.54
N TYR A 113 -12.63 3.31 -19.48
CA TYR A 113 -12.97 2.36 -18.43
C TYR A 113 -14.02 1.36 -18.93
N GLU A 114 -13.69 0.07 -18.93
CA GLU A 114 -14.62 -1.00 -19.31
C GLU A 114 -15.63 -1.30 -18.17
N CYS A 115 -16.93 -1.15 -18.45
CA CYS A 115 -17.95 -1.42 -17.45
C CYS A 115 -18.06 -2.91 -17.10
N ILE A 116 -18.06 -3.24 -15.80
CA ILE A 116 -18.25 -4.62 -15.31
C ILE A 116 -19.63 -5.22 -15.64
N GLY A 117 -20.60 -4.38 -16.00
CA GLY A 117 -21.98 -4.77 -16.29
C GLY A 117 -22.24 -5.06 -17.77
N CYS A 118 -21.98 -4.08 -18.63
CA CYS A 118 -22.26 -4.18 -20.07
C CYS A 118 -21.02 -4.36 -20.96
N GLY A 119 -19.80 -4.23 -20.41
CA GLY A 119 -18.56 -4.31 -21.18
C GLY A 119 -18.30 -3.12 -22.10
N GLN A 120 -19.16 -2.10 -22.12
CA GLN A 120 -18.91 -0.87 -22.88
C GLN A 120 -17.95 0.04 -22.14
N THR A 121 -17.14 0.77 -22.90
CA THR A 121 -16.18 1.73 -22.38
C THR A 121 -16.84 3.09 -22.15
N PHE A 122 -16.33 3.82 -21.16
CA PHE A 122 -16.69 5.21 -20.92
C PHE A 122 -15.49 5.95 -20.33
N ARG A 123 -15.43 7.26 -20.50
CA ARG A 123 -14.36 8.10 -20.00
C ARG A 123 -14.74 8.72 -18.66
N VAL A 124 -13.79 8.76 -17.74
CA VAL A 124 -13.93 9.39 -16.43
C VAL A 124 -12.77 10.36 -16.23
N GLU A 125 -13.06 11.65 -16.16
CA GLU A 125 -12.05 12.69 -15.97
C GLU A 125 -12.46 13.65 -14.87
N GLY A 126 -11.50 14.29 -14.22
CA GLY A 126 -11.78 15.23 -13.16
C GLY A 126 -10.65 15.39 -12.17
N TYR A 127 -11.01 15.82 -10.97
CA TYR A 127 -10.06 16.03 -9.90
C TYR A 127 -10.70 15.86 -8.51
N ILE A 128 -9.88 15.45 -7.54
CA ILE A 128 -10.24 15.37 -6.12
C ILE A 128 -9.28 16.26 -5.34
N ASN A 129 -9.82 17.11 -4.46
CA ASN A 129 -9.06 18.03 -3.62
C ASN A 129 -9.04 17.58 -2.15
N GLU A 130 -7.86 17.71 -1.54
CA GLU A 130 -7.69 17.63 -0.10
C GLU A 130 -7.18 18.94 0.49
N TYR A 131 -7.79 19.35 1.61
CA TYR A 131 -7.38 20.54 2.35
C TYR A 131 -7.89 20.52 3.80
N PRO A 132 -6.99 20.56 4.81
CA PRO A 132 -5.53 20.39 4.66
C PRO A 132 -5.17 18.98 4.14
N VAL A 133 -3.90 18.77 3.78
CA VAL A 133 -3.36 17.45 3.36
C VAL A 133 -3.92 16.32 4.21
N GLY A 134 -4.45 15.27 3.55
CA GLY A 134 -5.11 14.13 4.20
C GLY A 134 -6.58 14.33 4.60
N ALA A 135 -7.20 15.49 4.34
CA ALA A 135 -8.61 15.74 4.60
C ALA A 135 -9.39 16.08 3.33
N TYR A 136 -10.48 15.35 3.05
CA TYR A 136 -11.31 15.60 1.87
C TYR A 136 -11.91 17.01 1.90
N ASN A 137 -11.77 17.74 0.79
CA ASN A 137 -12.36 19.06 0.61
C ASN A 137 -13.54 19.01 -0.37
N PHE A 138 -13.25 18.75 -1.66
CA PHE A 138 -14.27 18.61 -2.71
C PHE A 138 -13.75 17.82 -3.91
N GLU A 139 -14.65 17.41 -4.80
CA GLU A 139 -14.31 16.72 -6.04
C GLU A 139 -15.21 17.16 -7.19
N GLU A 140 -14.69 17.07 -8.41
CA GLU A 140 -15.45 17.21 -9.65
C GLU A 140 -15.12 16.02 -10.54
N ILE A 141 -16.13 15.24 -10.89
CA ILE A 141 -15.98 14.01 -11.69
C ILE A 141 -16.94 14.08 -12.87
N ASN A 142 -16.40 14.09 -14.07
CA ASN A 142 -17.12 14.09 -15.33
C ASN A 142 -17.06 12.70 -15.95
N VAL A 143 -18.22 12.19 -16.37
CA VAL A 143 -18.35 10.86 -16.99
C VAL A 143 -18.93 11.05 -18.38
N THR A 144 -18.21 10.62 -19.40
CA THR A 144 -18.60 10.76 -20.80
C THR A 144 -18.68 9.41 -21.50
N GLU A 145 -19.67 9.27 -22.38
CA GLU A 145 -19.82 8.10 -23.24
C GLU A 145 -18.75 8.14 -24.33
N VAL A 146 -18.05 7.01 -24.53
CA VAL A 146 -17.10 6.85 -25.63
C VAL A 146 -17.78 5.94 -26.65
N ASP A 147 -18.23 6.51 -27.77
CA ASP A 147 -18.79 5.75 -28.87
C ASP A 147 -17.65 5.13 -29.69
N ASP A 148 -17.62 3.80 -29.80
CA ASP A 148 -16.78 3.09 -30.77
C ASP A 148 -17.31 3.41 -32.19
N VAL A 149 -16.57 4.23 -32.94
CA VAL A 149 -16.84 4.53 -34.37
C VAL A 149 -16.43 3.37 -35.26
#